data_AF-A0A8M9QHZ7-F1
#
_entry.id   AF-A0A8M9QHZ7-F1
#
_cell.length_a   1.000
_cell.length_b   1.000
_cell.length_c   1.000
_cell.angle_alpha   90.00
_cell.angle_beta   90.00
_cell.angle_gamma   90.00
#
_symmetry.space_group_name_H-M   'P 1'
#
loop_
_entity.id
_entity.type
_entity.pdbx_description
1 polymer ?
#
loop_
_entity_poly.entity_id
_entity_poly.type
_entity_poly.pdbx_seq_one_letter_code
_entity_poly.pdbx_strand_id
1 'polypeptide(L)'
;MDRLDLHSAPSTAESIPKDPSTALTNNICAAVVKVFKGEELQLNELYSLNENTRWLLRSDMGYFIKDYFQNHILTKGLTMILDEIQKHEDEKQLFILAEIWDRFFTEILPTLQAILYPLQGQELTVRQMALLGFRDLVIMKLSLADLLSNNLSLIPASITQMLLVLQVNVNRKPVVNDHL
;
A
#
# COMPACT_ATOMS: atom_id res chain seq x y z
N MET A 1 27.34 18.78 63.88
CA MET A 1 28.33 17.79 63.39
C MET A 1 27.72 17.18 62.15
N ASP A 2 28.18 17.71 61.03
CA ASP A 2 27.37 18.00 59.84
C ASP A 2 27.16 16.80 58.91
N ARG A 3 25.95 16.78 58.34
CA ARG A 3 25.50 15.86 57.28
C ARG A 3 26.25 16.22 56.00
N LEU A 4 26.94 15.24 55.42
CA LEU A 4 27.53 15.33 54.08
C LEU A 4 26.51 14.81 53.07
N ASP A 5 25.85 15.75 52.39
CA ASP A 5 25.16 15.54 51.12
C ASP A 5 26.21 15.41 50.00
N LEU A 6 26.30 14.26 49.34
CA LEU A 6 27.01 14.13 48.07
C LEU A 6 26.24 13.29 47.05
N HIS A 7 25.86 13.98 45.98
CA HIS A 7 25.73 13.52 44.60
C HIS A 7 24.47 12.76 44.19
N SER A 8 23.46 13.57 43.83
CA SER A 8 22.55 13.28 42.71
C SER A 8 23.34 13.25 41.39
N ALA A 9 23.36 12.11 40.69
CA ALA A 9 23.85 11.99 39.32
C ALA A 9 22.65 11.80 38.36
N PRO A 10 22.63 12.44 37.17
CA PRO A 10 21.46 12.49 36.31
C PRO A 10 21.36 11.28 35.35
N SER A 11 20.10 10.95 35.05
CA SER A 11 19.57 10.04 34.04
C SER A 11 20.36 9.99 32.73
N THR A 12 20.95 8.83 32.42
CA THR A 12 21.36 8.47 31.04
C THR A 12 20.21 7.71 30.40
N ALA A 13 19.40 8.39 29.59
CA ALA A 13 18.47 7.72 28.68
C ALA A 13 19.28 7.25 27.47
N GLU A 14 19.64 5.96 27.45
CA GLU A 14 20.22 5.29 26.29
C GLU A 14 19.22 5.33 25.13
N SER A 15 19.52 6.14 24.11
CA SER A 15 18.85 6.08 22.82
C SER A 15 19.29 4.80 22.10
N ILE A 16 18.46 3.76 22.18
CA ILE A 16 18.62 2.50 21.45
C ILE A 16 18.87 2.80 19.95
N PRO A 17 19.94 2.27 19.33
CA PRO A 17 20.18 2.46 17.90
C PRO A 17 19.02 1.89 17.10
N LYS A 18 18.33 2.71 16.29
CA LYS A 18 17.31 2.23 15.36
C LYS A 18 17.99 1.33 14.33
N ASP A 19 17.57 0.07 14.27
CA ASP A 19 18.04 -0.93 13.30
C ASP A 19 17.99 -0.33 11.87
N PRO A 20 19.08 -0.42 11.06
CA PRO A 20 19.07 0.06 9.68
C PRO A 20 17.87 -0.44 8.86
N SER A 21 17.38 -1.65 9.15
CA SER A 21 16.18 -2.22 8.52
C SER A 21 14.94 -1.31 8.70
N THR A 22 14.81 -0.68 9.87
CA THR A 22 13.68 0.20 10.22
C THR A 22 13.74 1.49 9.41
N ALA A 23 14.93 2.08 9.26
CA ALA A 23 15.11 3.30 8.47
C ALA A 23 14.79 3.05 6.98
N LEU A 24 15.30 1.96 6.42
CA LEU A 24 15.04 1.57 5.02
C LEU A 24 13.54 1.32 4.78
N THR A 25 12.89 0.62 5.72
CA THR A 25 11.45 0.33 5.65
C THR A 25 10.60 1.61 5.71
N ASN A 26 10.96 2.55 6.60
CA ASN A 26 10.28 3.85 6.70
C ASN A 26 10.43 4.68 5.42
N ASN A 27 11.59 4.65 4.77
CA ASN A 27 11.81 5.34 3.51
C ASN A 27 10.88 4.80 2.40
N ILE A 28 10.76 3.47 2.29
CA ILE A 28 9.84 2.84 1.33
C ILE A 28 8.38 3.19 1.66
N CYS A 29 8.00 3.14 2.93
CA CYS A 29 6.65 3.54 3.37
C CYS A 29 6.31 4.97 2.99
N ALA A 30 7.23 5.90 3.26
CA ALA A 30 7.03 7.32 2.97
C ALA A 30 6.84 7.53 1.47
N ALA A 31 7.70 6.94 0.63
CA ALA A 31 7.57 7.03 -0.82
C ALA A 31 6.26 6.43 -1.33
N VAL A 32 5.86 5.25 -0.86
CA VAL A 32 4.59 4.64 -1.29
C VAL A 32 3.40 5.51 -0.86
N VAL A 33 3.39 6.05 0.36
CA VAL A 33 2.33 6.96 0.81
C VAL A 33 2.28 8.24 -0.04
N LYS A 34 3.44 8.79 -0.44
CA LYS A 34 3.50 9.93 -1.37
C LYS A 34 2.85 9.60 -2.71
N VAL A 35 3.14 8.44 -3.28
CA VAL A 35 2.53 7.96 -4.52
C VAL A 35 1.01 7.84 -4.40
N PHE A 36 0.50 7.30 -3.28
CA PHE A 36 -0.95 7.23 -3.03
C PHE A 36 -1.63 8.61 -2.93
N LYS A 37 -0.88 9.65 -2.55
CA LYS A 37 -1.36 11.05 -2.53
C LYS A 37 -1.27 11.74 -3.89
N GLY A 38 -0.78 11.06 -4.93
CA GLY A 38 -0.54 11.65 -6.25
C GLY A 38 0.73 12.51 -6.32
N GLU A 39 1.65 12.36 -5.37
CA GLU A 39 2.93 13.05 -5.41
C GLU A 39 3.95 12.27 -6.25
N GLU A 40 4.77 12.99 -7.02
CA GLU A 40 5.85 12.40 -7.81
C GLU A 40 7.05 12.00 -6.94
N LEU A 41 7.77 10.98 -7.40
CA LEU A 41 9.08 10.62 -6.86
C LEU A 41 10.13 11.63 -7.34
N GLN A 42 11.06 11.98 -6.46
CA GLN A 42 12.18 12.84 -6.80
C GLN A 42 13.17 12.12 -7.74
N LEU A 43 13.99 12.91 -8.43
CA LEU A 43 15.07 12.39 -9.26
C LEU A 43 15.97 11.45 -8.45
N ASN A 44 16.21 10.24 -8.95
CA ASN A 44 16.99 9.16 -8.31
C ASN A 44 16.38 8.55 -7.04
N GLU A 45 15.20 9.01 -6.58
CA GLU A 45 14.50 8.41 -5.44
C GLU A 45 14.15 6.95 -5.76
N LEU A 46 13.67 6.68 -6.99
CA LEU A 46 13.37 5.31 -7.43
C LEU A 46 14.58 4.36 -7.38
N TYR A 47 15.77 4.83 -7.75
CA TYR A 47 16.99 4.02 -7.65
C TYR A 47 17.30 3.70 -6.19
N SER A 48 17.25 4.71 -5.32
CA SER A 48 17.51 4.56 -3.89
C SER A 48 16.51 3.62 -3.22
N LEU A 49 15.23 3.72 -3.58
CA LEU A 49 14.17 2.84 -3.09
C LEU A 49 14.39 1.39 -3.55
N ASN A 50 14.80 1.18 -4.80
CA ASN A 50 15.12 -0.16 -5.30
C ASN A 50 16.31 -0.78 -4.56
N GLU A 51 17.35 -0.01 -4.24
CA GLU A 51 18.47 -0.50 -3.43
C GLU A 51 18.02 -0.83 -2.00
N ASN A 52 17.19 0.01 -1.39
CA ASN A 52 16.62 -0.26 -0.05
C ASN A 52 15.81 -1.56 -0.05
N THR A 53 14.93 -1.76 -1.04
CA THR A 53 14.14 -2.99 -1.20
C THR A 53 15.06 -4.20 -1.38
N ARG A 54 16.11 -4.10 -2.21
CA ARG A 54 17.06 -5.19 -2.42
C ARG A 54 17.88 -5.52 -1.17
N TRP A 55 18.25 -4.52 -0.39
CA TRP A 55 18.96 -4.70 0.87
C TRP A 55 18.08 -5.42 1.90
N LEU A 56 16.83 -4.99 2.05
CA LEU A 56 15.85 -5.62 2.94
C LEU A 56 15.56 -7.08 2.54
N LEU A 57 15.52 -7.38 1.24
CA LEU A 57 15.34 -8.76 0.76
C LEU A 57 16.51 -9.69 1.11
N ARG A 58 17.72 -9.13 1.27
CA ARG A 58 18.93 -9.88 1.63
C ARG A 58 19.13 -9.99 3.14
N SER A 59 18.46 -9.15 3.93
CA SER A 59 18.49 -9.24 5.38
C SER A 59 17.49 -10.28 5.88
N ASP A 60 17.54 -10.58 7.19
CA ASP A 60 16.59 -11.48 7.84
C ASP A 60 15.12 -11.01 7.74
N MET A 61 14.89 -9.78 7.25
CA MET A 61 13.56 -9.18 7.04
C MET A 61 12.97 -9.48 5.66
N GLY A 62 13.66 -10.22 4.78
CA GLY A 62 13.26 -10.40 3.39
C GLY A 62 11.90 -11.07 3.19
N TYR A 63 11.52 -12.01 4.06
CA TYR A 63 10.17 -12.61 4.03
C TYR A 63 9.09 -11.61 4.51
N PHE A 64 9.42 -10.80 5.52
CA PHE A 64 8.50 -9.85 6.14
C PHE A 64 8.15 -8.67 5.25
N ILE A 65 9.04 -8.23 4.35
CA ILE A 65 8.80 -7.03 3.55
C ILE A 65 7.54 -7.16 2.67
N LYS A 66 7.23 -8.37 2.19
CA LYS A 66 6.07 -8.61 1.35
C LYS A 66 4.77 -8.55 2.14
N ASP A 67 4.74 -9.26 3.27
CA ASP A 67 3.61 -9.22 4.21
C ASP A 67 3.38 -7.80 4.70
N TYR A 68 4.46 -7.09 5.03
CA TYR A 68 4.44 -5.71 5.46
C TYR A 68 3.92 -4.76 4.37
N PHE A 69 4.33 -4.96 3.12
CA PHE A 69 3.78 -4.21 1.99
C PHE A 69 2.27 -4.44 1.85
N GLN A 70 1.81 -5.69 1.86
CA GLN A 70 0.40 -6.01 1.67
C GLN A 70 -0.48 -5.53 2.85
N ASN A 71 -0.11 -5.90 4.06
CA ASN A 71 -0.95 -5.73 5.26
C ASN A 71 -0.87 -4.34 5.88
N HIS A 72 0.23 -3.60 5.65
CA HIS A 72 0.39 -2.26 6.21
C HIS A 72 0.41 -1.17 5.14
N ILE A 73 1.37 -1.23 4.21
CA ILE A 73 1.58 -0.12 3.27
C ILE A 73 0.41 0.00 2.28
N LEU A 74 0.09 -1.09 1.59
CA LEU A 74 -0.97 -1.16 0.58
C LEU A 74 -2.34 -0.94 1.22
N THR A 75 -2.60 -1.56 2.37
CA THR A 75 -3.83 -1.36 3.14
C THR A 75 -4.01 0.12 3.49
N LYS A 76 -2.99 0.77 4.04
CA LYS A 76 -3.04 2.20 4.39
C LYS A 76 -3.32 3.08 3.16
N GLY A 77 -2.65 2.82 2.03
CA GLY A 77 -2.85 3.59 0.80
C GLY A 77 -4.26 3.45 0.22
N LEU A 78 -4.79 2.22 0.21
CA LEU A 78 -6.14 1.95 -0.28
C LEU A 78 -7.24 2.47 0.65
N THR A 79 -7.01 2.49 1.96
CA THR A 79 -7.92 3.16 2.91
C THR A 79 -7.98 4.66 2.64
N MET A 80 -6.85 5.33 2.33
CA MET A 80 -6.88 6.76 1.94
C MET A 80 -7.73 6.99 0.69
N ILE A 81 -7.63 6.09 -0.29
CA ILE A 81 -8.47 6.13 -1.50
C ILE A 81 -9.95 5.95 -1.15
N LEU A 82 -10.31 4.97 -0.32
CA LEU A 82 -11.69 4.75 0.10
C LEU A 82 -12.23 5.99 0.85
N ASP A 83 -11.45 6.54 1.77
CA ASP A 83 -11.80 7.75 2.51
C ASP A 83 -11.97 8.97 1.59
N GLU A 84 -11.21 9.06 0.50
CA GLU A 84 -11.38 10.10 -0.53
C GLU A 84 -12.74 9.95 -1.22
N ILE A 85 -13.10 8.74 -1.67
CA ILE A 85 -14.39 8.46 -2.34
C ILE A 85 -15.56 8.77 -1.40
N GLN A 86 -15.51 8.29 -0.16
CA GLN A 86 -16.60 8.40 0.82
C GLN A 86 -16.85 9.84 1.31
N LYS A 87 -15.96 10.79 1.04
CA LYS A 87 -16.20 12.22 1.31
C LYS A 87 -17.20 12.85 0.35
N HIS A 88 -17.46 12.21 -0.79
CA HIS A 88 -18.38 12.72 -1.80
C HIS A 88 -19.79 12.14 -1.63
N GLU A 89 -20.79 12.92 -2.04
CA GLU A 89 -22.18 12.49 -2.12
C GLU A 89 -22.33 11.26 -3.04
N ASP A 90 -23.27 10.37 -2.73
CA ASP A 90 -23.46 9.09 -3.44
C ASP A 90 -23.63 9.26 -4.96
N GLU A 91 -24.26 10.34 -5.42
CA GLU A 91 -24.42 10.67 -6.85
C GLU A 91 -23.09 10.94 -7.55
N LYS A 92 -22.08 11.45 -6.84
CA LYS A 92 -20.75 11.76 -7.38
C LYS A 92 -19.74 10.63 -7.18
N GLN A 93 -19.98 9.74 -6.22
CA GLN A 93 -19.04 8.67 -5.86
C GLN A 93 -18.65 7.79 -7.05
N LEU A 94 -19.56 7.51 -8.00
CA LEU A 94 -19.22 6.71 -9.19
C LEU A 94 -18.20 7.42 -10.11
N PHE A 95 -18.34 8.73 -10.31
CA PHE A 95 -17.41 9.50 -11.14
C PHE A 95 -16.06 9.67 -10.43
N ILE A 96 -16.07 9.94 -9.13
CA ILE A 96 -14.84 10.01 -8.32
C ILE A 96 -14.12 8.66 -8.31
N LEU A 97 -14.85 7.55 -8.19
CA LEU A 97 -14.29 6.20 -8.30
C LEU A 97 -13.65 5.97 -9.68
N ALA A 98 -14.25 6.47 -10.75
CA ALA A 98 -13.69 6.36 -12.10
C ALA A 98 -12.36 7.12 -12.22
N GLU A 99 -12.30 8.37 -11.75
CA GLU A 99 -11.08 9.20 -11.76
C GLU A 99 -9.96 8.58 -10.90
N ILE A 100 -10.31 8.12 -9.70
CA ILE A 100 -9.37 7.45 -8.80
C ILE A 100 -8.87 6.14 -9.39
N TRP A 101 -9.75 5.38 -10.05
CA TRP A 101 -9.35 4.15 -10.71
C TRP A 101 -8.35 4.42 -11.84
N ASP A 102 -8.57 5.45 -12.66
CA ASP A 102 -7.64 5.83 -13.73
C ASP A 102 -6.28 6.22 -13.14
N ARG A 103 -6.24 7.06 -12.10
CA ARG A 103 -5.00 7.41 -11.37
C ARG A 103 -4.34 6.18 -10.75
N PHE A 104 -5.13 5.31 -10.12
CA PHE A 104 -4.62 4.09 -9.51
C PHE A 104 -3.99 3.15 -10.54
N PHE A 105 -4.65 2.93 -11.66
CA PHE A 105 -4.23 1.96 -12.67
C PHE A 105 -3.09 2.46 -13.55
N THR A 106 -3.06 3.76 -13.86
CA THR A 106 -2.08 4.34 -14.80
C THR A 106 -0.86 4.97 -14.12
N GLU A 107 -0.97 5.44 -12.88
CA GLU A 107 0.12 6.13 -12.17
C GLU A 107 0.58 5.35 -10.93
N ILE A 108 -0.32 5.10 -9.98
CA ILE A 108 0.03 4.50 -8.68
C ILE A 108 0.57 3.08 -8.90
N LEU A 109 -0.20 2.22 -9.57
CA LEU A 109 0.14 0.81 -9.75
C LEU A 109 1.50 0.62 -10.47
N PRO A 110 1.78 1.27 -11.62
CA PRO A 110 3.10 1.18 -12.24
C PRO A 110 4.22 1.69 -11.33
N THR A 111 4.00 2.76 -10.58
CA THR A 111 5.00 3.30 -9.65
C THR A 111 5.28 2.35 -8.48
N LEU A 112 4.24 1.73 -7.89
CA LEU A 112 4.41 0.70 -6.87
C LEU A 112 5.23 -0.49 -7.40
N GLN A 113 4.94 -0.94 -8.62
CA GLN A 113 5.70 -2.01 -9.24
C GLN A 113 7.16 -1.62 -9.50
N ALA A 114 7.43 -0.35 -9.81
CA ALA A 114 8.78 0.16 -10.02
C ALA A 114 9.58 0.25 -8.72
N ILE A 115 8.95 0.71 -7.62
CA ILE A 115 9.58 0.79 -6.28
C ILE A 115 9.90 -0.60 -5.73
N LEU A 116 9.00 -1.56 -5.96
CA LEU A 116 9.05 -2.91 -5.41
C LEU A 116 9.43 -3.95 -6.46
N TYR A 117 10.07 -3.53 -7.56
CA TYR A 117 10.54 -4.43 -8.61
C TYR A 117 11.39 -5.60 -8.06
N PRO A 118 12.30 -5.39 -7.08
CA PRO A 118 13.09 -6.49 -6.50
C PRO A 118 12.26 -7.56 -5.79
N LEU A 119 11.00 -7.28 -5.42
CA LEU A 119 10.11 -8.19 -4.69
C LEU A 119 9.45 -9.27 -5.57
N GLN A 120 9.70 -9.27 -6.88
CA GLN A 120 9.04 -10.20 -7.82
C GLN A 120 9.55 -11.64 -7.62
N GLY A 121 8.67 -12.54 -7.15
CA GLY A 121 8.99 -13.97 -6.96
C GLY A 121 7.88 -14.77 -6.28
N GLN A 122 7.85 -16.10 -6.57
CA GLN A 122 7.06 -17.26 -6.09
C GLN A 122 5.57 -17.12 -5.72
N GLU A 123 5.09 -15.99 -5.20
CA GLU A 123 3.69 -15.78 -4.82
C GLU A 123 3.05 -14.63 -5.62
N LEU A 124 2.06 -13.92 -5.06
CA LEU A 124 1.40 -12.80 -5.75
C LEU A 124 2.40 -11.70 -6.09
N THR A 125 2.37 -11.24 -7.34
CA THR A 125 3.12 -10.06 -7.79
C THR A 125 2.59 -8.79 -7.12
N VAL A 126 3.38 -7.73 -7.09
CA VAL A 126 2.94 -6.40 -6.61
C VAL A 126 1.66 -5.95 -7.30
N ARG A 127 1.52 -6.22 -8.61
CA ARG A 127 0.29 -5.95 -9.36
C ARG A 127 -0.89 -6.74 -8.82
N GLN A 128 -0.73 -8.04 -8.62
CA GLN A 128 -1.81 -8.89 -8.13
C GLN A 128 -2.23 -8.48 -6.71
N MET A 129 -1.28 -8.22 -5.82
CA MET A 129 -1.56 -7.73 -4.46
C MET A 129 -2.32 -6.40 -4.50
N ALA A 130 -1.86 -5.44 -5.31
CA ALA A 130 -2.49 -4.13 -5.43
C ALA A 130 -3.92 -4.22 -6.01
N LEU A 131 -4.15 -5.01 -7.07
CA LEU A 131 -5.48 -5.19 -7.66
C LEU A 131 -6.44 -5.94 -6.73
N LEU A 132 -5.96 -6.98 -6.04
CA LEU A 132 -6.74 -7.69 -5.03
C LEU A 132 -7.10 -6.78 -3.85
N GLY A 133 -6.12 -6.03 -3.35
CA GLY A 133 -6.34 -5.03 -2.30
C GLY A 133 -7.38 -3.98 -2.73
N PHE A 134 -7.28 -3.45 -3.95
CA PHE A 134 -8.25 -2.47 -4.45
C PHE A 134 -9.67 -3.06 -4.48
N ARG A 135 -9.84 -4.30 -4.95
CA ARG A 135 -11.13 -4.99 -4.90
C ARG A 135 -11.64 -5.14 -3.46
N ASP A 136 -10.81 -5.65 -2.55
CA ASP A 136 -11.24 -6.08 -1.22
C ASP A 136 -11.40 -4.91 -0.23
N LEU A 137 -10.59 -3.87 -0.37
CA LEU A 137 -10.54 -2.73 0.54
C LEU A 137 -11.29 -1.51 0.01
N VAL A 138 -11.45 -1.36 -1.30
CA VAL A 138 -12.19 -0.23 -1.89
C VAL A 138 -13.55 -0.71 -2.39
N ILE A 139 -13.58 -1.57 -3.40
CA ILE A 139 -14.84 -1.94 -4.08
C ILE A 139 -15.81 -2.67 -3.15
N MET A 140 -15.33 -3.64 -2.36
CA MET A 140 -16.19 -4.36 -1.41
C MET A 140 -16.70 -3.50 -0.24
N LYS A 141 -16.13 -2.30 -0.03
CA LYS A 141 -16.57 -1.35 0.98
C LYS A 141 -17.53 -0.29 0.44
N LEU A 142 -17.66 -0.21 -0.87
CA LEU A 142 -18.63 0.64 -1.55
C LEU A 142 -19.87 -0.19 -1.91
N SER A 143 -21.05 0.41 -1.82
CA SER A 143 -22.28 -0.19 -2.35
C SER A 143 -22.31 -0.06 -3.88
N LEU A 144 -21.42 -0.75 -4.58
CA LEU A 144 -21.26 -0.62 -6.04
C LEU A 144 -22.58 -0.90 -6.78
N ALA A 145 -23.41 -1.82 -6.28
CA ALA A 145 -24.72 -2.10 -6.86
C ALA A 145 -25.63 -0.86 -6.84
N ASP A 146 -25.64 -0.11 -5.74
CA ASP A 146 -26.44 1.11 -5.59
C ASP A 146 -25.86 2.23 -6.46
N LEU A 147 -24.52 2.38 -6.47
CA LEU A 147 -23.82 3.36 -7.30
C LEU A 147 -24.10 3.16 -8.79
N LEU A 148 -24.09 1.91 -9.27
CA LEU A 148 -24.39 1.58 -10.67
C LEU A 148 -25.89 1.76 -10.97
N SER A 149 -26.78 1.37 -10.06
CA SER A 149 -28.24 1.50 -10.24
C SER A 149 -28.68 2.96 -10.29
N ASN A 150 -28.04 3.83 -9.52
CA ASN A 150 -28.32 5.27 -9.51
C ASN A 150 -27.80 5.99 -10.76
N ASN A 151 -26.89 5.37 -11.53
CA ASN A 151 -26.19 5.98 -12.67
C ASN A 151 -26.31 5.16 -13.96
N LEU A 152 -27.38 4.39 -14.13
CA LEU A 152 -27.56 3.47 -15.27
C LEU A 152 -27.43 4.14 -16.65
N SER A 153 -27.72 5.42 -16.76
CA SER A 153 -27.63 6.18 -18.02
C SER A 153 -26.22 6.68 -18.35
N LEU A 154 -25.28 6.68 -17.40
CA LEU A 154 -23.95 7.25 -17.56
C LEU A 154 -22.91 6.53 -16.71
N ILE A 155 -22.57 5.30 -17.10
CA ILE A 155 -21.45 4.57 -16.48
C ILE A 155 -20.14 4.96 -17.20
N PRO A 156 -19.16 5.56 -16.51
CA PRO A 156 -17.87 5.90 -17.12
C PRO A 156 -17.14 4.67 -17.68
N ALA A 157 -16.46 4.80 -18.82
CA ALA A 157 -15.71 3.71 -19.43
C ALA A 157 -14.67 3.09 -18.48
N SER A 158 -14.05 3.91 -17.63
CA SER A 158 -13.08 3.51 -16.61
C SER A 158 -13.68 2.53 -15.59
N ILE A 159 -14.96 2.67 -15.23
CA ILE A 159 -15.65 1.72 -14.34
C ILE A 159 -15.82 0.36 -15.01
N THR A 160 -16.23 0.34 -16.27
CA THR A 160 -16.33 -0.91 -17.05
C THR A 160 -14.97 -1.59 -17.14
N GLN A 161 -13.93 -0.83 -17.46
CA GLN A 161 -12.56 -1.35 -17.54
C GLN A 161 -12.08 -1.88 -16.18
N MET A 162 -12.36 -1.17 -15.09
CA MET A 162 -12.05 -1.60 -13.73
C MET A 162 -12.66 -2.96 -13.40
N LEU A 163 -13.95 -3.13 -13.65
CA LEU A 163 -14.64 -4.39 -13.36
C LEU A 163 -14.06 -5.55 -14.17
N LEU A 164 -13.75 -5.34 -15.44
CA LEU A 164 -13.12 -6.36 -16.29
C LEU A 164 -11.72 -6.74 -15.77
N VAL A 165 -10.92 -5.76 -15.34
CA VAL A 165 -9.58 -6.02 -14.78
C VAL A 165 -9.66 -6.80 -13.46
N LEU A 166 -10.59 -6.44 -12.57
CA LEU A 166 -10.71 -7.05 -11.24
C LEU A 166 -11.33 -8.45 -11.26
N GLN A 167 -12.09 -8.81 -12.30
CA GLN A 167 -12.67 -10.15 -12.47
C GLN A 167 -11.61 -11.26 -12.58
N VAL A 168 -10.46 -10.96 -13.20
CA VAL A 168 -9.44 -11.98 -13.53
C VAL A 168 -8.76 -12.57 -12.28
N ASN A 169 -8.83 -11.90 -11.12
CA ASN A 169 -8.08 -12.26 -9.92
C ASN A 169 -8.81 -13.17 -8.93
N VAL A 170 -10.02 -13.67 -9.25
CA VAL A 170 -10.83 -14.51 -8.33
C VAL A 170 -10.37 -15.99 -8.28
N ASN A 171 -9.49 -16.44 -9.18
CA ASN A 171 -9.22 -17.87 -9.40
C ASN A 171 -7.99 -18.48 -8.70
N ARG A 172 -7.52 -17.96 -7.56
CA ARG A 172 -6.55 -18.69 -6.71
C ARG A 172 -7.14 -18.97 -5.34
N LYS A 173 -7.84 -20.11 -5.20
CA LYS A 173 -7.92 -20.78 -3.90
C LYS A 173 -6.50 -21.26 -3.54
N PRO A 174 -6.09 -21.20 -2.26
CA PRO A 174 -4.86 -21.85 -1.84
C PRO A 174 -5.00 -23.35 -2.14
N VAL A 175 -3.98 -23.92 -2.77
CA VAL A 175 -3.80 -25.37 -2.82
C VAL A 175 -3.54 -25.79 -1.37
N VAL A 176 -4.61 -26.14 -0.66
CA VAL A 176 -4.50 -26.93 0.56
C VAL A 176 -4.00 -28.28 0.07
N ASN A 177 -2.71 -28.53 0.27
CA ASN A 177 -2.18 -29.89 0.26
C ASN A 177 -2.75 -30.59 1.51
N ASP A 178 -4.03 -30.95 1.44
CA ASP A 178 -4.61 -32.01 2.26
C ASP A 178 -4.29 -33.32 1.53
N HIS A 179 -3.08 -33.81 1.74
CA HIS A 179 -2.74 -35.18 1.45
C HIS A 179 -2.13 -35.79 2.71
N LEU A 180 -2.99 -36.55 3.38
CA LEU A 180 -2.74 -37.84 4.03
C LEU A 180 -1.39 -38.05 4.74
#